data_AF-A0A0G1ETI7-F1
#
_entry.id   AF-A0A0G1ETI7-F1
#
_cell.length_a   1.000
_cell.length_b   1.000
_cell.length_c   1.000
_cell.angle_alpha   90.00
_cell.angle_beta   90.00
_cell.angle_gamma   90.00
#
_symmetry.space_group_name_H-M   'P 1'
#
loop_
_entity.id
_entity.type
_entity.pdbx_description
1 polymer ?
#
loop_
_entity_poly.entity_id
_entity_poly.type
_entity_poly.pdbx_seq_one_letter_code
_entity_poly.pdbx_strand_id
1 'polypeptide(L)'
;MTETAAQKPTNDDNKLILTNSLITREELDEFKAIALKEHGVDLTDEEAFEQATALLRLFDILLEKKLATRRNRVNINTTQK
;
A
#
# COMPACT_ATOMS: atom_id res chain seq x y z
N MET A 1 -13.47 -32.50 32.74
CA MET A 1 -13.70 -31.07 33.01
C MET A 1 -13.34 -30.33 31.74
N THR A 2 -14.31 -29.72 31.08
CA THR A 2 -14.13 -29.01 29.80
C THR A 2 -13.74 -27.57 30.08
N GLU A 3 -12.49 -27.19 29.78
CA GLU A 3 -12.10 -25.79 29.72
C GLU A 3 -12.67 -25.18 28.44
N THR A 4 -13.74 -24.40 28.60
CA THR A 4 -14.23 -23.49 27.58
C THR A 4 -13.18 -22.40 27.42
N ALA A 5 -12.35 -22.50 26.37
CA ALA A 5 -11.51 -21.39 25.94
C ALA A 5 -12.45 -20.24 25.54
N ALA A 6 -12.50 -19.20 26.37
CA ALA A 6 -13.24 -17.99 26.11
C ALA A 6 -12.72 -17.38 24.80
N GLN A 7 -13.60 -17.31 23.78
CA GLN A 7 -13.37 -16.50 22.60
C GLN A 7 -13.16 -15.05 23.07
N LYS A 8 -11.97 -14.51 22.83
CA LYS A 8 -11.71 -13.08 22.96
C LYS A 8 -12.64 -12.37 21.96
N PRO A 9 -13.49 -11.42 22.38
CA PRO A 9 -14.11 -10.52 21.43
C PRO A 9 -13.01 -9.58 20.92
N THR A 10 -12.59 -9.74 19.67
CA THR A 10 -11.87 -8.68 18.97
C THR A 10 -12.87 -7.57 18.71
N ASN A 11 -12.94 -6.61 19.64
CA ASN A 11 -13.60 -5.33 19.43
C ASN A 11 -12.85 -4.59 18.31
N ASP A 12 -13.37 -4.71 17.09
CA ASP A 12 -12.87 -4.07 15.89
C ASP A 12 -13.77 -2.87 15.57
N ASP A 13 -13.97 -1.99 16.56
CA ASP A 13 -14.87 -0.83 16.49
C ASP A 13 -14.29 0.33 15.65
N ASN A 14 -13.15 0.12 14.98
CA ASN A 14 -12.53 1.10 14.08
C ASN A 14 -12.17 0.50 12.72
N LYS A 15 -13.03 -0.40 12.20
CA LYS A 15 -12.83 -1.04 10.90
C LYS A 15 -12.76 0.02 9.80
N LEU A 16 -11.55 0.26 9.30
CA LEU A 16 -11.26 1.22 8.24
C LEU A 16 -12.07 0.85 6.98
N ILE A 17 -12.93 1.76 6.53
CA ILE A 17 -13.81 1.53 5.38
C ILE A 17 -13.05 1.87 4.09
N LEU A 18 -12.62 0.84 3.37
CA LEU A 18 -11.80 0.96 2.15
C LEU A 18 -12.62 1.06 0.85
N THR A 19 -13.86 1.53 0.89
CA THR A 19 -14.69 1.67 -0.33
C THR A 19 -14.02 2.63 -1.33
N ASN A 20 -13.76 2.15 -2.56
CA ASN A 20 -13.04 2.88 -3.62
C ASN A 20 -11.60 3.28 -3.26
N SER A 21 -10.98 2.56 -2.32
CA SER A 21 -9.58 2.72 -1.96
C SER A 21 -8.63 2.26 -3.07
N LEU A 22 -7.45 2.88 -3.15
CA LEU A 22 -6.32 2.42 -3.99
C LEU A 22 -5.77 1.06 -3.55
N ILE A 23 -6.13 0.63 -2.34
CA ILE A 23 -5.63 -0.57 -1.68
C ILE A 23 -6.82 -1.36 -1.10
N THR A 24 -6.87 -2.64 -1.40
CA THR A 24 -7.85 -3.58 -0.85
C THR A 24 -7.49 -4.00 0.57
N ARG A 25 -8.43 -4.63 1.29
CA ARG A 25 -8.16 -5.11 2.65
C ARG A 25 -7.05 -6.17 2.68
N GLU A 26 -7.06 -7.10 1.72
CA GLU A 26 -6.06 -8.17 1.61
C GLU A 26 -4.66 -7.59 1.40
N GLU A 27 -4.50 -6.65 0.46
CA GLU A 27 -3.23 -5.96 0.22
C GLU A 27 -2.74 -5.17 1.44
N LEU A 28 -3.66 -4.58 2.21
CA LEU A 28 -3.32 -3.87 3.45
C LEU A 28 -2.83 -4.84 4.54
N ASP A 29 -3.47 -6.00 4.68
CA ASP A 29 -3.07 -7.03 5.63
C ASP A 29 -1.72 -7.66 5.23
N GLU A 30 -1.48 -7.85 3.93
CA GLU A 30 -0.16 -8.26 3.40
C GLU A 30 0.92 -7.21 3.69
N PHE A 31 0.61 -5.92 3.49
CA PHE A 31 1.55 -4.83 3.77
C PHE A 31 1.97 -4.83 5.26
N LYS A 32 1.01 -4.99 6.18
CA LYS A 32 1.30 -5.11 7.62
C LYS A 32 2.15 -6.34 7.92
N ALA A 33 1.86 -7.48 7.31
CA ALA A 33 2.63 -8.71 7.50
C ALA A 33 4.08 -8.54 7.05
N ILE A 34 4.32 -7.84 5.94
CA ILE A 34 5.67 -7.52 5.45
C ILE A 34 6.38 -6.57 6.41
N ALA A 35 5.73 -5.49 6.85
CA ALA A 35 6.30 -4.53 7.79
C ALA A 35 6.73 -5.20 9.10
N LEU A 36 5.89 -6.11 9.62
CA LEU A 36 6.21 -6.88 10.82
C LEU A 36 7.37 -7.86 10.57
N LYS A 37 7.34 -8.60 9.46
CA LYS A 37 8.34 -9.63 9.14
C LYS A 37 9.72 -9.06 8.85
N GLU A 38 9.80 -8.02 8.03
CA GLU A 38 11.06 -7.49 7.50
C GLU A 38 11.62 -6.34 8.34
N HIS A 39 10.76 -5.62 9.06
CA HIS A 39 11.15 -4.42 9.82
C HIS A 39 10.82 -4.51 11.32
N GLY A 40 10.11 -5.54 11.76
CA GLY A 40 9.70 -5.69 13.17
C GLY A 40 8.71 -4.61 13.61
N VAL A 41 8.03 -3.95 12.68
CA VAL A 41 7.07 -2.88 12.96
C VAL A 41 5.66 -3.45 12.88
N ASP A 42 4.93 -3.37 13.99
CA ASP A 42 3.51 -3.67 14.05
C ASP A 42 2.71 -2.40 13.73
N LEU A 43 1.96 -2.42 12.63
CA LEU A 43 1.24 -1.26 12.12
C LEU A 43 -0.25 -1.40 12.36
N THR A 44 -0.88 -0.32 12.79
CA THR A 44 -2.34 -0.20 12.77
C THR A 44 -2.87 -0.11 11.33
N ASP A 45 -4.16 -0.36 11.14
CA ASP A 45 -4.80 -0.25 9.82
C ASP A 45 -4.65 1.15 9.21
N GLU A 46 -4.72 2.19 10.04
CA GLU A 46 -4.61 3.58 9.61
C GLU A 46 -3.18 3.91 9.16
N GLU A 47 -2.18 3.54 9.96
CA GLU A 47 -0.77 3.74 9.61
C GLU A 47 -0.38 2.95 8.36
N ALA A 48 -0.82 1.69 8.27
CA ALA A 48 -0.59 0.86 7.10
C ALA A 48 -1.21 1.47 5.85
N PHE A 49 -2.43 2.02 5.97
CA PHE A 49 -3.15 2.60 4.85
C PHE A 49 -2.47 3.89 4.35
N GLU A 50 -2.07 4.77 5.27
CA GLU A 50 -1.35 6.00 4.94
C GLU A 50 -0.02 5.70 4.25
N GLN A 51 0.77 4.79 4.83
CA GLN A 51 2.10 4.44 4.30
C GLN A 51 2.01 3.78 2.93
N ALA A 52 1.13 2.79 2.78
CA ALA A 52 1.00 2.07 1.52
C ALA A 52 0.45 3.00 0.42
N THR A 53 -0.51 3.88 0.75
CA THR A 53 -1.02 4.89 -0.20
C THR A 53 0.08 5.89 -0.60
N ALA A 54 0.92 6.33 0.33
CA ALA A 54 2.03 7.23 0.03
C ALA A 54 3.05 6.59 -0.93
N LEU A 55 3.35 5.31 -0.74
CA LEU A 55 4.25 4.55 -1.62
C LEU A 55 3.69 4.41 -3.04
N LEU A 56 2.40 4.07 -3.19
CA LEU A 56 1.75 3.98 -4.49
C LEU A 56 1.79 5.32 -5.24
N ARG A 57 1.44 6.42 -4.56
CA ARG A 57 1.50 7.77 -5.16
C ARG A 57 2.90 8.15 -5.59
N LEU A 58 3.91 7.83 -4.78
CA LEU A 58 5.31 8.09 -5.14
C LEU A 58 5.69 7.30 -6.40
N PHE A 59 5.30 6.03 -6.47
CA PHE A 59 5.57 5.18 -7.63
C PHE A 59 4.94 5.77 -8.91
N ASP A 60 3.67 6.18 -8.86
CA ASP A 60 2.97 6.81 -9.99
C ASP A 60 3.70 8.05 -10.49
N ILE A 61 4.08 8.97 -9.57
CA ILE A 61 4.82 10.19 -9.91
C ILE A 61 6.15 9.86 -10.59
N LEU A 62 6.89 8.88 -10.08
CA LEU A 62 8.17 8.48 -10.65
C LEU A 62 7.99 7.84 -12.04
N LEU A 63 6.96 7.01 -12.21
CA LEU A 63 6.63 6.37 -13.48
C LEU A 63 6.28 7.42 -14.54
N GLU A 64 5.40 8.35 -14.22
CA GLU A 64 5.01 9.46 -15.12
C GLU A 64 6.22 10.28 -15.55
N LYS A 65 7.06 10.70 -14.60
CA LYS A 65 8.30 11.45 -14.90
C LYS A 65 9.23 10.66 -15.82
N LYS A 66 9.37 9.35 -15.59
CA LYS A 66 10.24 8.50 -16.42
C LYS A 66 9.69 8.38 -17.83
N LEU A 67 8.38 8.19 -17.99
CA LEU A 67 7.72 8.11 -19.30
C LEU A 67 7.83 9.44 -20.06
N ALA A 68 7.59 10.57 -19.39
CA ALA A 68 7.76 11.90 -19.99
C ALA A 68 9.21 12.13 -20.47
N THR A 69 10.19 11.77 -19.65
CA THR A 69 11.61 11.86 -20.01
C THR A 69 11.93 11.00 -21.25
N ARG A 70 11.40 9.78 -21.33
CA ARG A 70 11.59 8.92 -22.51
C ARG A 70 10.96 9.52 -23.76
N ARG A 71 9.74 10.06 -23.68
CA ARG A 71 9.08 10.73 -24.81
C ARG A 71 9.90 11.92 -25.33
N ASN A 72 10.43 12.74 -24.42
CA ASN A 72 11.28 13.87 -24.80
C ASN A 72 12.58 13.42 -25.51
N ARG A 73 13.21 12.34 -25.04
CA ARG A 73 14.41 11.78 -25.69
C ARG A 73 14.11 11.18 -27.07
N VAL A 74 12.96 10.51 -27.23
CA VAL A 74 12.53 9.99 -28.53
C VAL A 74 12.31 11.15 -29.50
N ASN A 75 11.58 12.21 -29.09
CA ASN A 75 11.28 13.36 -29.95
C ASN A 75 12.54 14.12 -30.41
N ILE A 76 13.59 14.21 -29.59
CA ILE A 76 14.87 14.83 -30.01
C ILE A 76 15.54 14.01 -31.11
N ASN A 77 15.46 12.67 -31.05
CA ASN A 77 16.07 11.78 -32.03
C ASN A 77 15.27 11.67 -33.34
N THR A 78 13.97 11.98 -33.35
CA THR A 78 13.14 11.92 -34.58
C THR A 78 13.21 13.17 -35.44
N THR A 79 13.77 14.27 -34.96
CA THR A 79 13.76 15.58 -35.66
C THR A 79 15.02 15.84 -36.50
N GLN A 80 15.87 14.82 -36.71
CA GLN A 80 17.00 14.90 -37.66
C GLN A 80 16.70 14.04 -38.91
N LYS A 81 15.87 14.56 -39.81
CA LYS A 81 15.83 14.16 -41.23
C LYS A 81 15.42 15.33 -42.09
#